data_AF-A0A337SF04-F1
#
_entry.id   AF-A0A337SF04-F1
#
_cell.length_a   1.000
_cell.length_b   1.000
_cell.length_c   1.000
_cell.angle_alpha   90.00
_cell.angle_beta   90.00
_cell.angle_gamma   90.00
#
_symmetry.space_group_name_H-M   'P 1'
#
loop_
_entity.id
_entity.type
_entity.pdbx_description
1 polymer ?
#
loop_
_entity_poly.entity_id
_entity_poly.type
_entity_poly.pdbx_seq_one_letter_code
_entity_poly.pdbx_strand_id
1 'polypeptide(L)'
;MTPAPRTLELFYDVLSPYSWLGFEVLCRYKKLWNINLQLRPSLIAAIMKDSGSLSAMRFLTAVNLEHPKMLEKVSRELWMRVWSRDEDISEPKSILAAAEKAGMSTEQAQGLLEKISTPKVKNELRDTTNAACKYGAFGLPVTVAHLDGQTHMLFGSDRMELLAHLLGEKWMGPVPPAINAKI
;
A
#
# COMPACT_ATOMS: atom_id res chain seq x y z
N MET A 1 30.57 5.49 5.18
CA MET A 1 29.33 6.14 4.69
C MET A 1 28.24 5.10 4.75
N THR A 2 27.10 5.40 5.37
CA THR A 2 25.95 4.46 5.38
C THR A 2 25.41 4.36 3.95
N PRO A 3 25.18 3.14 3.41
CA PRO A 3 24.65 2.98 2.06
C PRO A 3 23.27 3.64 1.93
N ALA A 4 22.94 4.13 0.73
CA ALA A 4 21.63 4.73 0.47
C ALA A 4 20.50 3.70 0.71
N PRO A 5 19.32 4.13 1.20
CA PRO A 5 18.19 3.24 1.43
C PRO A 5 17.77 2.52 0.13
N ARG A 6 17.42 1.24 0.24
CA ARG A 6 16.93 0.45 -0.90
C ARG A 6 15.46 0.74 -1.15
N THR A 7 15.10 1.07 -2.39
CA THR A 7 13.69 1.34 -2.73
C THR A 7 12.90 0.03 -2.74
N LEU A 8 11.81 0.00 -1.98
CA LEU A 8 10.80 -1.05 -2.03
C LEU A 8 9.48 -0.45 -2.49
N GLU A 9 8.89 -0.99 -3.55
CA GLU A 9 7.55 -0.63 -3.99
C GLU A 9 6.57 -1.72 -3.55
N LEU A 10 5.51 -1.35 -2.83
CA LEU A 10 4.42 -2.26 -2.49
C LEU A 10 3.19 -1.90 -3.32
N PHE A 11 2.84 -2.76 -4.27
CA PHE A 11 1.59 -2.68 -5.02
C PHE A 11 0.49 -3.41 -4.25
N TYR A 12 -0.63 -2.74 -3.97
CA TYR A 12 -1.71 -3.27 -3.13
C TYR A 12 -3.09 -2.76 -3.55
N ASP A 13 -4.12 -3.54 -3.21
CA ASP A 13 -5.54 -3.19 -3.28
C ASP A 13 -6.19 -3.47 -1.92
N VAL A 14 -7.06 -2.58 -1.43
CA VAL A 14 -7.75 -2.78 -0.16
C VAL A 14 -8.75 -3.95 -0.18
N LEU A 15 -9.11 -4.43 -1.38
CA LEU A 15 -9.87 -5.66 -1.56
C LEU A 15 -9.03 -6.93 -1.36
N SER A 16 -7.70 -6.85 -1.23
CA SER A 16 -6.86 -8.03 -0.98
C SER A 16 -6.51 -8.14 0.51
N PRO A 17 -6.92 -9.21 1.21
CA PRO A 17 -6.57 -9.42 2.61
C PRO A 17 -5.08 -9.72 2.78
N TYR A 18 -4.47 -10.45 1.85
CA TYR A 18 -3.02 -10.69 1.85
C TYR A 18 -2.22 -9.40 1.63
N SER A 19 -2.79 -8.44 0.89
CA SER A 19 -2.15 -7.14 0.74
C SER A 19 -2.08 -6.38 2.05
N TRP A 20 -3.11 -6.48 2.90
CA TRP A 20 -3.07 -5.90 4.24
C TRP A 20 -1.97 -6.53 5.10
N LEU A 21 -1.85 -7.87 5.08
CA LEU A 21 -0.83 -8.58 5.85
C LEU A 21 0.58 -8.15 5.44
N GLY A 22 0.86 -8.13 4.13
CA GLY A 22 2.17 -7.71 3.61
C GLY A 22 2.46 -6.23 3.90
N PHE A 23 1.44 -5.38 3.77
CA PHE A 23 1.51 -3.96 4.11
C PHE A 23 1.91 -3.73 5.56
N GLU A 24 1.25 -4.39 6.53
CA GLU A 24 1.56 -4.18 7.95
C GLU A 24 2.98 -4.62 8.31
N VAL A 25 3.45 -5.73 7.73
CA VAL A 25 4.84 -6.17 7.92
C VAL A 25 5.80 -5.10 7.41
N LEU A 26 5.66 -4.65 6.16
CA LEU A 26 6.56 -3.62 5.60
C LEU A 26 6.48 -2.29 6.36
N CYS A 27 5.30 -1.88 6.84
CA CYS A 27 5.12 -0.70 7.67
C CYS A 27 5.83 -0.79 9.03
N ARG A 28 5.95 -1.99 9.62
CA ARG A 28 6.73 -2.21 10.85
C ARG A 28 8.23 -2.14 10.56
N TYR A 29 8.66 -2.71 9.44
CA TYR A 29 10.08 -2.81 9.08
C TYR A 29 10.67 -1.54 8.46
N LYS A 30 9.86 -0.61 7.91
CA LYS A 30 10.36 0.64 7.31
C LYS A 30 11.17 1.55 8.26
N LYS A 31 11.09 1.32 9.57
CA LYS A 31 11.87 2.04 10.60
C LYS A 31 13.11 1.27 11.06
N LEU A 32 13.24 0.01 10.65
CA LEU A 32 14.27 -0.94 11.11
C LEU A 32 15.27 -1.25 10.00
N TRP A 33 14.77 -1.50 8.79
CA TRP A 33 15.59 -1.75 7.62
C TRP A 33 15.96 -0.44 6.93
N ASN A 34 17.11 -0.43 6.26
CA ASN A 34 17.57 0.69 5.45
C ASN A 34 16.82 0.72 4.10
N ILE A 35 15.51 0.98 4.16
CA ILE A 35 14.60 0.95 3.01
C ILE A 35 13.85 2.26 2.83
N ASN A 36 13.49 2.56 1.58
CA ASN A 36 12.52 3.57 1.21
C ASN A 36 11.24 2.86 0.72
N LEU A 37 10.26 2.72 1.60
CA LEU A 37 8.97 2.07 1.28
C LEU A 37 8.06 3.03 0.51
N GLN A 38 7.76 2.69 -0.74
CA GLN A 38 6.82 3.38 -1.61
C GLN A 38 5.53 2.57 -1.71
N LEU A 39 4.44 3.14 -1.22
CA LEU A 39 3.11 2.55 -1.31
C LEU A 39 2.49 2.89 -2.68
N ARG A 40 2.05 1.86 -3.41
CA ARG A 40 1.52 1.97 -4.78
C ARG A 40 0.07 1.47 -4.86
N PRO A 41 -0.94 2.34 -4.61
CA PRO A 41 -2.35 1.98 -4.79
C PRO A 41 -2.58 1.43 -6.21
N SER A 42 -3.05 0.18 -6.29
CA SER A 42 -3.21 -0.57 -7.53
C SER A 42 -4.54 -1.29 -7.56
N LEU A 43 -5.10 -1.50 -8.74
CA LEU A 43 -6.41 -2.13 -8.86
C LEU A 43 -6.26 -3.62 -9.15
N ILE A 44 -6.65 -4.49 -8.20
CA ILE A 44 -6.64 -5.94 -8.43
C ILE A 44 -7.59 -6.31 -9.57
N ALA A 45 -8.68 -5.54 -9.79
CA ALA A 45 -9.62 -5.79 -10.87
C ALA A 45 -9.01 -5.70 -12.28
N ALA A 46 -8.02 -4.83 -12.46
CA ALA A 46 -7.34 -4.72 -13.74
C ALA A 46 -6.36 -5.89 -13.97
N ILE A 47 -6.04 -6.64 -12.90
CA ILE A 47 -5.26 -7.87 -12.91
C ILE A 47 -6.19 -9.10 -12.95
N MET A 48 -7.42 -9.01 -12.40
CA MET A 48 -8.43 -10.08 -12.25
C MET A 48 -9.85 -9.51 -12.43
N LYS A 49 -10.72 -9.98 -13.33
CA LYS A 49 -12.05 -9.34 -13.60
C LYS A 49 -12.94 -9.15 -12.34
N ASP A 50 -13.53 -7.93 -12.23
CA ASP A 50 -14.48 -7.41 -11.22
C ASP A 50 -13.95 -7.12 -9.80
N SER A 51 -14.10 -5.85 -9.32
CA SER A 51 -13.79 -5.48 -7.93
C SER A 51 -14.68 -4.35 -7.40
N GLY A 52 -15.15 -4.51 -6.15
CA GLY A 52 -15.89 -3.48 -5.41
C GLY A 52 -15.04 -2.33 -4.83
N SER A 53 -13.73 -2.27 -5.10
CA SER A 53 -12.79 -1.30 -4.49
C SER A 53 -12.43 -0.09 -5.37
N LEU A 54 -12.99 0.06 -6.58
CA LEU A 54 -12.57 1.10 -7.54
C LEU A 54 -12.59 2.52 -6.95
N SER A 55 -13.67 2.90 -6.27
CA SER A 55 -13.79 4.23 -5.63
C SER A 55 -12.73 4.41 -4.54
N ALA A 56 -12.53 3.39 -3.69
CA ALA A 56 -11.52 3.39 -2.63
C ALA A 56 -10.09 3.51 -3.19
N MET A 57 -9.75 2.76 -4.24
CA MET A 57 -8.41 2.81 -4.84
C MET A 57 -8.13 4.12 -5.57
N ARG A 58 -9.15 4.73 -6.20
CA ARG A 58 -9.03 6.10 -6.74
C ARG A 58 -8.86 7.13 -5.63
N PHE A 59 -9.58 6.99 -4.52
CA PHE A 59 -9.41 7.85 -3.36
C PHE A 59 -7.98 7.75 -2.79
N LEU A 60 -7.46 6.54 -2.60
CA LEU A 60 -6.06 6.33 -2.17
C LEU A 60 -5.05 6.92 -3.16
N THR A 61 -5.34 6.85 -4.46
CA THR A 61 -4.53 7.49 -5.49
C THR A 61 -4.52 9.02 -5.33
N ALA A 62 -5.68 9.64 -5.08
CA ALA A 62 -5.78 11.08 -4.80
C ALA A 62 -5.03 11.45 -3.50
N VAL A 63 -5.14 10.63 -2.44
CA VAL A 63 -4.37 10.79 -1.20
C VAL A 63 -2.87 10.72 -1.48
N ASN A 64 -2.40 9.77 -2.30
CA ASN A 64 -0.98 9.67 -2.64
C ASN A 64 -0.46 10.90 -3.39
N LEU A 65 -1.27 11.45 -4.31
CA LEU A 65 -0.89 12.60 -5.12
C LEU A 65 -0.77 13.92 -4.33
N GLU A 66 -1.59 14.10 -3.28
CA GLU A 66 -1.70 15.41 -2.59
C GLU A 66 -1.31 15.35 -1.11
N HIS A 67 -1.59 14.23 -0.44
CA HIS A 67 -1.34 14.03 0.99
C HIS A 67 -0.64 12.69 1.27
N PRO A 68 0.53 12.40 0.66
CA PRO A 68 1.17 11.08 0.74
C PRO A 68 1.48 10.62 2.17
N LYS A 69 1.65 11.56 3.11
CA LYS A 69 1.84 11.25 4.54
C LYS A 69 0.62 10.57 5.19
N MET A 70 -0.58 10.74 4.63
CA MET A 70 -1.82 10.13 5.10
C MET A 70 -2.09 8.77 4.47
N LEU A 71 -1.40 8.42 3.37
CA LEU A 71 -1.69 7.24 2.57
C LEU A 71 -1.70 5.95 3.40
N GLU A 72 -0.71 5.79 4.28
CA GLU A 72 -0.63 4.61 5.14
C GLU A 72 -1.86 4.49 6.06
N LYS A 73 -2.25 5.58 6.73
CA LYS A 73 -3.35 5.56 7.70
C LYS A 73 -4.70 5.36 7.01
N VAL A 74 -4.94 6.04 5.89
CA VAL A 74 -6.18 5.91 5.13
C VAL A 74 -6.32 4.49 4.55
N SER A 75 -5.23 3.92 4.03
CA SER A 75 -5.24 2.54 3.54
C SER A 75 -5.61 1.55 4.65
N ARG A 76 -4.98 1.71 5.83
CA ARG A 76 -5.29 0.90 7.02
C ARG A 76 -6.76 1.03 7.42
N GLU A 77 -7.32 2.24 7.46
CA GLU A 77 -8.73 2.40 7.83
C GLU A 77 -9.69 1.78 6.81
N LEU A 78 -9.38 1.82 5.52
CA LEU A 78 -10.18 1.12 4.50
C LEU A 78 -10.12 -0.40 4.67
N TRP A 79 -8.93 -0.99 4.90
CA TRP A 79 -8.84 -2.43 5.25
C TRP A 79 -9.60 -2.76 6.52
N MET A 80 -9.50 -1.91 7.55
CA MET A 80 -10.23 -2.10 8.81
C MET A 80 -11.76 -2.08 8.60
N ARG A 81 -12.28 -1.34 7.62
CA ARG A 81 -13.70 -1.40 7.27
C ARG A 81 -14.07 -2.75 6.67
N VAL A 82 -13.50 -3.08 5.50
CA VAL A 82 -13.92 -4.26 4.73
C VAL A 82 -13.49 -5.60 5.36
N TRP A 83 -12.30 -5.69 5.95
CA TRP A 83 -11.73 -6.97 6.42
C TRP A 83 -11.79 -7.18 7.93
N SER A 84 -12.02 -6.12 8.71
CA SER A 84 -12.16 -6.26 10.17
C SER A 84 -13.58 -6.02 10.67
N ARG A 85 -14.41 -5.23 9.97
CA ARG A 85 -15.75 -4.87 10.44
C ARG A 85 -16.87 -5.24 9.46
N ASP A 86 -16.54 -5.83 8.31
CA ASP A 86 -17.49 -6.14 7.25
C ASP A 86 -18.32 -4.91 6.81
N GLU A 87 -17.65 -3.75 6.78
CA GLU A 87 -18.24 -2.46 6.40
C GLU A 87 -17.93 -2.11 4.94
N ASP A 88 -18.90 -1.47 4.27
CA ASP A 88 -18.75 -0.98 2.90
C ASP A 88 -17.55 -0.02 2.73
N ILE A 89 -16.92 -0.06 1.55
CA ILE A 89 -15.84 0.83 1.11
C ILE A 89 -16.10 1.43 -0.29
N SER A 90 -17.27 1.21 -0.88
CA SER A 90 -17.62 1.67 -2.23
C SER A 90 -18.35 3.01 -2.23
N GLU A 91 -19.13 3.30 -1.19
CA GLU A 91 -19.94 4.51 -1.09
C GLU A 91 -19.12 5.74 -0.64
N PRO A 92 -19.45 6.96 -1.11
CA PRO A 92 -18.80 8.21 -0.70
C PRO A 92 -18.68 8.37 0.81
N LYS A 93 -19.78 8.17 1.55
CA LYS A 93 -19.84 8.29 3.02
C LYS A 93 -18.90 7.32 3.73
N SER A 94 -18.74 6.12 3.18
CA SER A 94 -17.88 5.08 3.76
C SER A 94 -16.41 5.43 3.63
N ILE A 95 -16.02 5.96 2.47
CA ILE A 95 -14.64 6.41 2.19
C ILE A 95 -14.29 7.61 3.07
N LEU A 96 -15.21 8.58 3.20
CA LEU A 96 -15.01 9.75 4.08
C LEU A 96 -14.83 9.32 5.54
N ALA A 97 -15.68 8.41 6.04
CA ALA A 97 -15.56 7.92 7.41
C ALA A 97 -14.19 7.25 7.69
N ALA A 98 -13.64 6.51 6.71
CA ALA A 98 -12.30 5.95 6.82
C ALA A 98 -11.21 7.05 6.84
N ALA A 99 -11.33 8.06 5.98
CA ALA A 99 -10.39 9.16 5.89
C ALA A 99 -10.35 10.01 7.17
N GLU A 100 -11.52 10.34 7.73
CA GLU A 100 -11.65 11.09 8.98
C GLU A 100 -11.09 10.30 10.16
N LYS A 101 -11.39 8.99 10.24
CA LYS A 101 -10.84 8.11 11.28
C LYS A 101 -9.31 7.96 11.16
N ALA A 102 -8.76 8.06 9.96
CA ALA A 102 -7.33 8.11 9.72
C ALA A 102 -6.68 9.46 10.13
N GLY A 103 -7.50 10.47 10.44
CA GLY A 103 -7.09 11.78 10.93
C GLY A 103 -7.09 12.90 9.88
N MET A 104 -7.75 12.73 8.74
CA MET A 104 -7.99 13.82 7.78
C MET A 104 -9.12 14.73 8.28
N SER A 105 -9.07 16.03 7.96
CA SER A 105 -10.24 16.89 8.17
C SER A 105 -11.33 16.54 7.16
N THR A 106 -12.59 16.83 7.50
CA THR A 106 -13.73 16.62 6.61
C THR A 106 -13.54 17.36 5.28
N GLU A 107 -13.03 18.59 5.31
CA GLU A 107 -12.79 19.40 4.11
C GLU A 107 -11.71 18.77 3.21
N GLN A 108 -10.62 18.27 3.81
CA GLN A 108 -9.57 17.58 3.07
C GLN A 108 -10.09 16.29 2.42
N ALA A 109 -10.81 15.47 3.19
CA ALA A 109 -11.36 14.22 2.71
C ALA A 109 -12.38 14.45 1.57
N GLN A 110 -13.28 15.41 1.75
CA GLN A 110 -14.27 15.80 0.74
C GLN A 110 -13.61 16.31 -0.54
N GLY A 111 -12.62 17.20 -0.42
CA GLY A 111 -11.89 17.74 -1.57
C GLY A 111 -11.13 16.68 -2.37
N LEU A 112 -10.63 15.62 -1.73
CA LEU A 112 -10.04 14.48 -2.43
C LEU A 112 -11.09 13.57 -3.06
N LEU A 113 -12.23 13.38 -2.40
CA LEU A 113 -13.32 12.54 -2.90
C LEU A 113 -13.89 13.07 -4.21
N GLU A 114 -14.02 14.40 -4.34
CA GLU A 114 -14.45 15.04 -5.59
C GLU A 114 -13.48 14.78 -6.76
N LYS A 115 -12.21 14.51 -6.46
CA LYS A 115 -11.16 14.29 -7.46
C LYS A 115 -11.10 12.86 -8.00
N ILE A 116 -11.78 11.88 -7.37
CA ILE A 116 -11.65 10.46 -7.75
C ILE A 116 -12.07 10.17 -9.20
N SER A 117 -12.96 11.00 -9.76
CA SER A 117 -13.45 10.88 -11.12
C SER A 117 -12.65 11.65 -12.16
N THR A 118 -11.67 12.46 -11.73
CA THR A 118 -10.84 13.28 -12.63
C THR A 118 -9.94 12.42 -13.53
N PRO A 119 -9.61 12.88 -14.74
CA PRO A 119 -8.66 12.18 -15.61
C PRO A 119 -7.31 11.92 -14.95
N LYS A 120 -6.82 12.88 -14.14
CA LYS A 120 -5.55 12.76 -13.42
C LYS A 120 -5.53 11.54 -12.50
N VAL A 121 -6.53 11.41 -11.62
CA VAL A 121 -6.60 10.28 -10.67
C VAL A 121 -6.86 8.95 -11.37
N LYS A 122 -7.73 8.94 -12.39
CA LYS A 122 -8.00 7.73 -13.19
C LYS A 122 -6.75 7.21 -13.91
N ASN A 123 -6.02 8.12 -14.55
CA ASN A 123 -4.80 7.77 -15.27
C ASN A 123 -3.70 7.33 -14.30
N GLU A 124 -3.51 8.02 -13.18
CA GLU A 124 -2.49 7.65 -12.19
C GLU A 124 -2.71 6.23 -11.62
N LEU A 125 -3.96 5.87 -11.28
CA LEU A 125 -4.29 4.53 -10.80
C LEU A 125 -4.03 3.47 -11.89
N ARG A 126 -4.43 3.77 -13.13
CA ARG A 126 -4.19 2.87 -14.27
C ARG A 126 -2.70 2.68 -14.51
N ASP A 127 -1.93 3.76 -14.49
CA ASP A 127 -0.51 3.75 -14.80
C ASP A 127 0.29 3.04 -13.69
N THR A 128 -0.08 3.25 -12.42
CA THR A 128 0.47 2.49 -11.28
C THR A 128 0.15 1.00 -11.40
N THR A 129 -1.08 0.64 -11.77
CA THR A 129 -1.47 -0.77 -11.94
C THR A 129 -0.74 -1.41 -13.13
N ASN A 130 -0.58 -0.67 -14.24
CA ASN A 130 0.21 -1.12 -15.39
C ASN A 130 1.69 -1.31 -15.04
N ALA A 131 2.25 -0.52 -14.13
CA ALA A 131 3.61 -0.73 -13.63
C ALA A 131 3.75 -2.08 -12.92
N ALA A 132 2.79 -2.46 -12.08
CA ALA A 132 2.74 -3.80 -11.47
C ALA A 132 2.74 -4.91 -12.54
N CYS A 133 1.89 -4.77 -13.57
CA CYS A 133 1.83 -5.72 -14.69
C CYS A 133 3.16 -5.82 -15.45
N LYS A 134 3.85 -4.69 -15.66
CA LYS A 134 5.19 -4.67 -16.30
C LYS A 134 6.25 -5.40 -15.49
N TYR A 135 6.13 -5.40 -14.16
CA TYR A 135 6.98 -6.21 -13.29
C TYR A 135 6.59 -7.71 -13.26
N GLY A 136 5.52 -8.11 -13.96
CA GLY A 136 5.05 -9.50 -14.03
C GLY A 136 4.01 -9.86 -12.96
N ALA A 137 3.34 -8.87 -12.36
CA ALA A 137 2.29 -9.14 -11.38
C ALA A 137 1.11 -9.91 -12.01
N PHE A 138 0.70 -10.99 -11.36
CA PHE A 138 -0.49 -11.80 -11.71
C PHE A 138 -1.55 -11.78 -10.58
N GLY A 139 -1.30 -11.04 -9.51
CA GLY A 139 -2.16 -10.85 -8.35
C GLY A 139 -1.56 -9.81 -7.41
N LEU A 140 -2.18 -9.59 -6.25
CA LEU A 140 -1.67 -8.68 -5.21
C LEU A 140 -1.68 -9.34 -3.81
N PRO A 141 -0.72 -9.01 -2.92
CA PRO A 141 0.28 -7.96 -3.08
C PRO A 141 1.48 -8.39 -3.92
N VAL A 142 2.15 -7.40 -4.50
CA VAL A 142 3.48 -7.56 -5.08
C VAL A 142 4.41 -6.54 -4.45
N THR A 143 5.55 -7.01 -3.95
CA THR A 143 6.65 -6.16 -3.49
C THR A 143 7.77 -6.19 -4.52
N VAL A 144 8.21 -5.02 -4.97
CA VAL A 144 9.34 -4.88 -5.90
C VAL A 144 10.51 -4.26 -5.14
N ALA A 145 11.64 -4.96 -5.12
CA ALA A 145 12.86 -4.51 -4.47
C ALA A 145 13.92 -4.14 -5.51
N HIS A 146 14.50 -2.94 -5.38
CA HIS A 146 15.59 -2.47 -6.23
C HIS A 146 16.92 -2.52 -5.47
N LEU A 147 17.80 -3.43 -5.90
CA LEU A 147 19.02 -3.81 -5.21
C LEU A 147 20.19 -3.84 -6.20
N ASP A 148 21.17 -2.95 -6.02
CA ASP A 148 22.44 -2.96 -6.77
C ASP A 148 22.28 -3.10 -8.30
N GLY A 149 21.30 -2.38 -8.86
CA GLY A 149 20.98 -2.39 -10.30
C GLY A 149 20.06 -3.53 -10.74
N GLN A 150 19.69 -4.43 -9.84
CA GLN A 150 18.73 -5.51 -10.07
C GLN A 150 17.35 -5.16 -9.51
N THR A 151 16.32 -5.77 -10.09
CA THR A 151 14.93 -5.64 -9.67
C THR A 151 14.38 -7.02 -9.35
N HIS A 152 13.87 -7.21 -8.14
CA HIS A 152 13.26 -8.46 -7.70
C HIS A 152 11.78 -8.24 -7.41
N MET A 153 10.92 -9.02 -8.05
CA MET A 153 9.47 -9.00 -7.82
C MET A 153 9.09 -10.21 -6.94
N LEU A 154 8.42 -9.93 -5.83
CA LEU A 154 7.97 -10.92 -4.85
C LEU A 154 6.44 -10.83 -4.72
N PHE A 155 5.75 -11.92 -5.07
CA PHE A 155 4.31 -12.03 -4.89
C PHE A 155 3.97 -12.59 -3.50
N GLY A 156 2.93 -12.05 -2.87
CA GLY A 156 2.36 -12.56 -1.62
C GLY A 156 2.91 -11.89 -0.34
N SER A 157 2.27 -12.19 0.79
CA SER A 157 2.65 -11.68 2.12
C SER A 157 3.66 -12.56 2.86
N ASP A 158 3.99 -13.72 2.30
CA ASP A 158 4.80 -14.80 2.87
C ASP A 158 6.24 -14.84 2.31
N ARG A 159 6.66 -13.77 1.63
CA ARG A 159 8.02 -13.61 1.06
C ARG A 159 8.87 -12.58 1.78
N MET A 160 8.43 -12.11 2.95
CA MET A 160 9.11 -11.05 3.71
C MET A 160 10.46 -11.49 4.30
N GLU A 161 10.60 -12.78 4.65
CA GLU A 161 11.89 -13.34 5.07
C GLU A 161 12.88 -13.45 3.90
N LEU A 162 12.40 -13.88 2.72
CA LEU A 162 13.20 -13.87 1.50
C LEU A 162 13.61 -12.44 1.11
N LEU A 163 12.71 -11.47 1.25
CA LEU A 163 13.02 -10.06 1.05
C LEU A 163 14.12 -9.58 2.00
N ALA A 164 14.03 -9.93 3.29
CA ALA A 164 15.08 -9.60 4.26
C ALA A 164 16.44 -10.17 3.84
N HIS A 165 16.47 -11.43 3.39
CA HIS A 165 17.68 -12.06 2.87
C HIS A 165 18.26 -11.30 1.67
N LEU A 166 17.44 -10.93 0.68
CA LEU A 166 17.86 -10.15 -0.49
C LEU A 166 18.40 -8.76 -0.11
N LEU A 167 17.80 -8.12 0.89
CA LEU A 167 18.23 -6.81 1.39
C LEU A 167 19.51 -6.88 2.25
N GLY A 168 19.94 -8.08 2.67
CA GLY A 168 20.99 -8.25 3.68
C GLY A 168 20.56 -7.79 5.08
N GLU A 169 19.25 -7.77 5.34
CA GLU A 169 18.64 -7.28 6.56
C GLU A 169 18.20 -8.43 7.48
N LYS A 170 18.09 -8.15 8.79
CA LYS A 170 17.67 -9.17 9.76
C LYS A 170 16.14 -9.33 9.75
N TRP A 171 15.66 -10.55 9.52
CA TRP A 171 14.27 -10.95 9.76
C TRP A 171 14.05 -11.26 11.24
N MET A 172 13.02 -10.65 11.84
CA MET A 172 12.64 -10.79 13.25
C MET A 172 11.16 -11.22 13.40
N GLY A 173 10.64 -11.92 12.40
CA GLY A 173 9.23 -12.29 12.33
C GLY A 173 8.30 -11.16 11.89
N PRO A 174 6.99 -11.42 11.71
CA PRO A 174 6.04 -10.43 11.19
C PRO A 174 5.75 -9.27 12.17
N VAL A 175 6.14 -9.42 13.44
CA VAL A 175 6.01 -8.41 14.49
C VAL A 175 7.41 -8.18 15.11
N PRO A 176 8.26 -7.36 14.49
CA PRO A 176 9.59 -7.11 15.02
C PRO A 176 9.51 -6.37 16.37
N PRO A 177 10.50 -6.55 17.26
CA PRO A 177 10.55 -5.83 18.53
C PRO A 177 10.66 -4.31 18.30
N ALA A 178 10.15 -3.53 19.25
CA ALA A 178 10.29 -2.08 19.19
C ALA A 178 11.77 -1.67 19.24
N ILE A 179 12.12 -0.56 18.58
CA ILE A 179 13.50 -0.02 18.47
C ILE A 179 14.18 0.17 19.84
N ASN A 180 13.40 0.26 20.93
CA ASN A 180 13.87 0.43 22.31
C ASN A 180 13.44 -0.69 23.27
N ALA A 181 13.00 -1.85 22.77
CA ALA A 181 12.71 -2.98 23.63
C ALA A 181 14.04 -3.51 24.20
N LYS A 182 14.38 -3.13 25.44
CA LYS A 182 15.41 -3.84 26.20
C LYS A 182 15.00 -5.30 26.27
N ILE A 183 15.84 -6.18 25.73
CA ILE A 183 15.81 -7.62 26.01
C ILE A 183 16.48 -7.82 27.36
#